data_AF-A0A4R9BZM6-F1
#
_entry.id   AF-A0A4R9BZM6-F1
#
_cell.length_a   1.000
_cell.length_b   1.000
_cell.length_c   1.000
_cell.angle_alpha   90.00
_cell.angle_beta   90.00
_cell.angle_gamma   90.00
#
_symmetry.space_group_name_H-M   'P 1'
#
loop_
_entity.id
_entity.type
_entity.pdbx_description
1 polymer ?
#
loop_
_entity_poly.entity_id
_entity_poly.type
_entity_poly.pdbx_seq_one_letter_code
_entity_poly.pdbx_strand_id
1 'polypeptide(L)'
;MTFEAVVEAAVRVVEVVGAAIMVFGGLAALLAGVPRMLKADTRPTAYQAMRRELGRAILLGLEVLIVADIIRTIVVEPTVESVLVLGAIVIIRVLLSFSLEVEMDGVWPWARWRTAGKPEA
;
A
#
# COMPACT_ATOMS: atom_id res chain seq x y z
N MET A 1 2.10 10.79 -31.05
CA MET A 1 1.72 10.85 -29.63
C MET A 1 2.74 11.72 -28.92
N THR A 2 2.31 12.71 -28.13
CA THR A 2 3.22 13.50 -27.30
C THR A 2 3.79 12.63 -26.18
N PHE A 3 5.03 12.90 -25.75
CA PHE A 3 5.69 12.14 -24.68
C PHE A 3 4.86 12.13 -23.40
N GLU A 4 4.27 13.28 -23.04
CA GLU A 4 3.36 13.44 -21.92
C GLU A 4 2.17 12.49 -21.97
N ALA A 5 1.52 12.35 -23.13
CA ALA A 5 0.34 11.48 -23.27
C ALA A 5 0.69 10.00 -23.08
N VAL A 6 1.89 9.58 -23.51
CA VAL A 6 2.36 8.20 -23.31
C VAL A 6 2.65 7.94 -21.83
N VAL A 7 3.30 8.87 -21.16
CA VAL A 7 3.59 8.77 -19.73
C VAL A 7 2.30 8.76 -18.91
N GLU A 8 1.37 9.67 -19.19
CA GLU A 8 0.10 9.75 -18.49
C GLU A 8 -0.70 8.45 -18.64
N ALA A 9 -0.74 7.87 -19.85
CA ALA A 9 -1.39 6.58 -20.08
C ALA A 9 -0.72 5.45 -19.26
N ALA A 10 0.61 5.40 -19.22
CA ALA A 10 1.34 4.41 -18.43
C ALA A 10 1.06 4.55 -16.92
N VAL A 11 1.12 5.78 -16.39
CA VAL A 11 0.78 6.08 -14.99
C VAL A 11 -0.63 5.61 -14.67
N ARG A 12 -1.61 5.92 -15.52
CA ARG A 12 -3.00 5.54 -15.32
C ARG A 12 -3.21 4.03 -15.30
N VAL A 13 -2.49 3.29 -16.15
CA VAL A 13 -2.52 1.82 -16.14
C VAL A 13 -2.00 1.28 -14.81
N VAL A 14 -0.86 1.79 -14.33
CA VAL A 14 -0.29 1.38 -13.04
C VAL A 14 -1.25 1.70 -11.89
N GLU A 15 -1.89 2.87 -11.92
CA GLU A 15 -2.89 3.28 -10.94
C GLU A 15 -4.08 2.32 -10.89
N VAL A 16 -4.64 1.98 -12.06
CA VAL A 16 -5.76 1.06 -12.17
C VAL A 16 -5.37 -0.32 -11.66
N VAL A 17 -4.18 -0.83 -12.00
CA VAL A 17 -3.70 -2.13 -11.55
C VAL A 17 -3.52 -2.15 -10.03
N GLY A 18 -2.84 -1.16 -9.46
CA GLY A 18 -2.65 -1.08 -8.01
C GLY A 18 -3.96 -0.96 -7.25
N ALA A 19 -4.89 -0.12 -7.73
CA ALA A 19 -6.22 0.01 -7.16
C ALA A 19 -7.03 -1.29 -7.28
N ALA A 20 -6.97 -1.97 -8.43
CA ALA A 20 -7.62 -3.26 -8.63
C ALA A 20 -7.11 -4.32 -7.64
N ILE A 21 -5.79 -4.38 -7.41
CA ILE A 21 -5.20 -5.30 -6.42
C ILE A 21 -5.78 -5.04 -5.01
N MET A 22 -5.87 -3.78 -4.59
CA MET A 22 -6.44 -3.45 -3.28
C MET A 22 -7.91 -3.81 -3.18
N VAL A 23 -8.70 -3.46 -4.20
CA VAL A 23 -10.15 -3.69 -4.21
C VAL A 23 -10.46 -5.18 -4.25
N PHE A 24 -9.89 -5.92 -5.21
CA PHE A 24 -10.18 -7.35 -5.35
C PHE A 24 -9.55 -8.18 -4.24
N GLY A 25 -8.33 -7.86 -3.81
CA GLY A 25 -7.70 -8.54 -2.68
C GLY A 25 -8.41 -8.28 -1.36
N GLY A 26 -8.83 -7.03 -1.10
CA GLY A 26 -9.65 -6.68 0.06
C GLY A 26 -11.02 -7.36 0.03
N LEU A 27 -11.69 -7.38 -1.12
CA LEU A 27 -12.95 -8.07 -1.29
C LEU A 27 -12.80 -9.58 -1.07
N ALA A 28 -11.75 -10.20 -1.59
CA ALA A 28 -11.46 -11.62 -1.38
C ALA A 28 -11.24 -11.93 0.12
N ALA A 29 -10.46 -11.09 0.82
CA ALA A 29 -10.24 -11.23 2.25
C ALA A 29 -11.55 -11.12 3.06
N LEU A 30 -12.43 -10.18 2.69
CA LEU A 30 -13.74 -10.02 3.32
C LEU A 30 -14.66 -11.22 3.05
N LEU A 31 -14.78 -11.64 1.80
CA LEU A 31 -15.64 -12.77 1.42
C LEU A 31 -15.17 -14.08 2.08
N ALA A 32 -13.87 -14.27 2.27
CA ALA A 32 -13.32 -15.42 2.96
C ALA A 32 -13.43 -15.29 4.51
N GLY A 33 -13.29 -14.08 5.05
CA GLY A 33 -13.23 -13.82 6.49
C GLY A 33 -14.60 -13.74 7.17
N VAL A 34 -15.58 -13.08 6.55
CA VAL A 34 -16.91 -12.82 7.12
C VAL A 34 -17.64 -14.10 7.54
N PRO A 35 -17.72 -15.16 6.70
CA PRO A 35 -18.39 -16.41 7.10
C PRO A 35 -17.74 -17.07 8.32
N ARG A 36 -16.42 -16.92 8.50
CA ARG A 36 -15.66 -17.48 9.63
C ARG A 36 -15.86 -16.67 10.91
N MET A 37 -16.19 -15.39 10.81
CA MET A 37 -16.55 -14.52 11.95
C MET A 37 -17.98 -14.74 12.46
N LEU A 38 -18.87 -15.31 11.65
CA LEU A 38 -20.23 -15.64 12.07
C LEU A 38 -20.27 -16.83 13.05
N LYS A 39 -19.22 -17.65 13.10
CA LYS A 39 -19.06 -18.73 14.09
C LYS A 39 -18.38 -18.20 15.36
N ALA A 40 -19.04 -18.34 16.50
CA ALA A 40 -18.59 -17.75 17.78
C ALA A 40 -17.21 -18.25 18.24
N ASP A 41 -16.92 -19.55 18.09
CA ASP A 41 -15.65 -20.16 18.53
C ASP A 41 -14.41 -19.69 17.76
N THR A 42 -14.58 -19.21 16.51
CA THR A 42 -13.45 -18.83 15.63
C THR A 42 -13.29 -17.32 15.46
N ARG A 43 -14.13 -16.50 16.12
CA ARG A 43 -14.15 -15.03 15.94
C ARG A 43 -12.80 -14.34 16.09
N PRO A 44 -12.01 -14.58 17.17
CA PRO A 44 -10.75 -13.86 17.37
C PRO A 44 -9.72 -14.20 16.29
N THR A 45 -9.60 -15.49 15.95
CA THR A 45 -8.65 -16.00 14.96
C THR A 45 -9.05 -15.60 13.54
N ALA A 46 -10.36 -15.63 13.23
CA ALA A 46 -10.88 -15.23 11.93
C ALA A 46 -10.67 -13.73 11.65
N TYR A 47 -10.86 -12.88 12.66
CA TYR A 47 -10.61 -11.45 12.54
C TYR A 47 -9.14 -11.14 12.27
N GLN A 48 -8.22 -11.76 13.03
CA GLN A 48 -6.78 -11.58 12.80
C GLN A 48 -6.34 -12.06 11.42
N ALA A 49 -6.85 -13.22 10.96
CA ALA A 49 -6.56 -13.73 9.63
C ALA A 49 -7.06 -12.78 8.52
N MET A 50 -8.32 -12.33 8.62
CA MET A 50 -8.92 -11.39 7.67
C MET A 50 -8.14 -10.07 7.61
N ARG A 51 -7.75 -9.51 8.77
CA ARG A 51 -6.94 -8.29 8.84
C ARG A 51 -5.57 -8.47 8.21
N ARG A 52 -4.95 -9.64 8.37
CA ARG A 52 -3.67 -9.97 7.73
C ARG A 52 -3.78 -10.07 6.22
N GLU A 53 -4.82 -10.73 5.71
CA GLU A 53 -5.04 -10.87 4.26
C GLU A 53 -5.37 -9.52 3.61
N LEU A 54 -6.25 -8.73 4.24
CA LEU A 54 -6.59 -7.39 3.81
C LEU A 54 -5.37 -6.47 3.82
N GLY A 55 -4.57 -6.52 4.88
CA GLY A 55 -3.32 -5.78 4.98
C GLY A 55 -2.32 -6.13 3.87
N ARG A 56 -2.13 -7.43 3.58
CA ARG A 56 -1.26 -7.89 2.48
C ARG A 56 -1.74 -7.38 1.11
N ALA A 57 -3.04 -7.43 0.85
CA ALA A 57 -3.61 -6.93 -0.40
C ALA A 57 -3.38 -5.42 -0.57
N ILE A 58 -3.57 -4.65 0.52
CA ILE A 58 -3.33 -3.21 0.51
C ILE A 58 -1.85 -2.89 0.31
N LEU A 59 -0.94 -3.54 1.05
CA LEU A 59 0.51 -3.34 0.90
C LEU A 59 0.97 -3.64 -0.54
N LEU A 60 0.53 -4.76 -1.12
CA LEU A 60 0.87 -5.10 -2.50
C LEU A 60 0.36 -4.04 -3.50
N GLY A 61 -0.88 -3.57 -3.32
CA GLY A 61 -1.41 -2.48 -4.13
C GLY A 61 -0.60 -1.19 -3.98
N LEU A 62 -0.18 -0.87 -2.76
CA LEU A 62 0.65 0.31 -2.48
C LEU A 62 2.04 0.20 -3.11
N GLU A 63 2.68 -0.96 -3.09
CA GLU A 63 3.96 -1.22 -3.78
C GLU A 63 3.84 -0.95 -5.28
N VAL A 64 2.76 -1.44 -5.92
CA VAL A 64 2.50 -1.18 -7.34
C VAL A 64 2.26 0.31 -7.59
N LEU A 65 1.43 0.95 -6.77
CA LEU A 65 1.14 2.36 -6.93
C LEU A 65 2.38 3.25 -6.74
N ILE A 66 3.44 2.80 -6.04
CA ILE A 66 4.62 3.65 -5.77
C ILE A 66 5.29 4.01 -7.10
N VAL A 67 5.22 3.10 -8.07
CA VAL A 67 5.74 3.31 -9.42
C VAL A 67 5.04 4.49 -10.11
N ALA A 68 3.71 4.60 -10.00
CA ALA A 68 2.94 5.71 -10.59
C ALA A 68 3.40 7.07 -10.03
N ASP A 69 3.63 7.15 -8.73
CA ASP A 69 4.04 8.40 -8.09
C ASP A 69 5.48 8.80 -8.42
N ILE A 70 6.39 7.83 -8.49
CA ILE A 70 7.77 8.07 -8.94
C ILE A 70 7.78 8.61 -10.37
N ILE A 71 6.97 8.04 -11.27
CA ILE A 71 6.90 8.52 -12.65
C ILE A 71 6.35 9.95 -12.69
N ARG A 72 5.29 10.24 -11.91
CA ARG A 72 4.67 11.56 -11.84
C ARG A 72 5.65 12.63 -11.33
N THR A 73 6.59 12.29 -10.46
CA THR A 73 7.61 13.24 -9.97
C THR A 73 8.70 13.55 -11.00
N ILE A 74 8.97 12.65 -11.94
CA ILE A 74 10.00 12.82 -12.96
C ILE A 74 9.51 13.66 -14.15
N VAL A 75 8.22 13.56 -14.48
CA VAL A 75 7.69 14.10 -15.75
C VAL A 75 7.05 15.49 -15.62
N VAL A 76 6.68 15.91 -14.42
CA VAL A 76 6.10 17.25 -14.20
C VAL A 76 7.19 18.33 -14.30
N GLU A 77 6.97 19.29 -15.19
CA GLU A 77 7.85 20.44 -15.34
C GLU A 77 7.83 21.27 -14.03
N PRO A 78 8.99 21.49 -13.38
CA PRO A 78 9.02 21.95 -12.00
C PRO A 78 8.65 23.44 -11.91
N THR A 79 7.38 23.74 -11.68
CA THR A 79 6.94 25.03 -11.13
C THR A 79 6.87 24.93 -9.60
N VAL A 80 7.09 26.04 -8.90
CA VAL A 80 7.07 26.06 -7.42
C VAL A 80 5.73 25.55 -6.85
N GLU A 81 4.62 25.91 -7.49
CA GLU A 81 3.27 25.49 -7.10
C GLU A 81 3.04 23.98 -7.37
N SER A 82 3.40 23.49 -8.55
CA SER A 82 3.26 22.07 -8.89
C SER A 82 4.15 21.19 -8.00
N VAL A 83 5.36 21.63 -7.67
CA VAL A 83 6.27 20.92 -6.75
C VAL A 83 5.72 20.89 -5.33
N LEU A 84 5.08 21.97 -4.86
CA LEU A 84 4.44 22.02 -3.55
C LEU A 84 3.28 21.03 -3.43
N VAL A 85 2.37 21.03 -4.40
CA VAL A 85 1.22 20.09 -4.42
C VAL A 85 1.72 18.65 -4.50
N LEU A 86 2.66 18.37 -5.40
CA LEU A 86 3.26 17.05 -5.55
C LEU A 86 3.97 16.60 -4.27
N GLY A 87 4.75 17.48 -3.64
CA GLY A 87 5.45 17.20 -2.39
C GLY A 87 4.47 16.87 -1.26
N ALA A 88 3.34 17.57 -1.17
CA ALA A 88 2.29 17.27 -0.20
C ALA A 88 1.67 15.87 -0.44
N ILE A 89 1.39 15.51 -1.71
CA ILE A 89 0.87 14.19 -2.06
C ILE A 89 1.87 13.08 -1.68
N VAL A 90 3.15 13.27 -1.99
CA VAL A 90 4.21 12.30 -1.63
C VAL A 90 4.33 12.13 -0.12
N ILE A 91 4.25 13.22 0.67
CA ILE A 91 4.27 13.16 2.14
C ILE A 91 3.08 12.34 2.67
N ILE A 92 1.86 12.65 2.20
CA ILE A 92 0.66 11.92 2.60
C ILE A 92 0.82 10.43 2.31
N ARG A 93 1.35 10.10 1.13
CA ARG A 93 1.58 8.71 0.75
C ARG A 93 2.58 8.01 1.66
N VAL A 94 3.72 8.62 1.93
CA VAL A 94 4.72 8.05 2.85
C VAL A 94 4.07 7.79 4.21
N LEU A 95 3.34 8.75 4.76
CA LEU A 95 2.67 8.60 6.05
C LEU A 95 1.62 7.48 6.06
N LEU A 96 0.77 7.39 5.03
CA LEU A 96 -0.25 6.34 4.94
C LEU A 96 0.36 4.95 4.79
N SER A 97 1.32 4.78 3.87
CA SER A 97 2.02 3.51 3.71
C SER A 97 2.68 3.08 5.02
N PHE A 98 3.38 4.01 5.69
CA PHE A 98 4.08 3.72 6.94
C PHE A 98 3.12 3.40 8.10
N SER A 99 2.01 4.13 8.21
CA SER A 99 0.99 3.87 9.24
C SER A 99 0.39 2.47 9.09
N LEU A 100 0.06 2.05 7.87
CA LEU A 100 -0.51 0.73 7.60
C LEU A 100 0.50 -0.39 7.90
N GLU A 101 1.76 -0.19 7.55
CA GLU A 101 2.83 -1.15 7.79
C GLU A 101 3.12 -1.34 9.29
N VAL A 102 3.13 -0.23 10.07
CA VAL A 102 3.26 -0.25 11.53
C VAL A 102 2.07 -0.95 12.18
N GLU A 103 0.85 -0.64 11.72
CA GLU A 103 -0.38 -1.21 12.28
C GLU A 103 -0.48 -2.73 12.03
N MET A 104 0.01 -3.19 10.89
CA MET A 104 0.05 -4.61 10.53
C MET A 104 1.11 -5.40 11.30
N ASP A 105 2.34 -4.88 11.37
CA ASP A 105 3.46 -5.61 11.94
C ASP A 105 3.61 -5.39 13.45
N GLY A 106 2.94 -4.37 14.01
CA GLY A 106 2.99 -4.03 15.44
C GLY A 106 4.34 -3.51 15.91
N VAL A 107 5.29 -3.31 14.99
CA VAL A 107 6.64 -2.81 15.24
C VAL A 107 6.96 -1.73 14.24
N TRP A 108 7.52 -0.63 14.74
CA TRP A 108 8.06 0.42 13.90
C TRP A 108 9.10 -0.14 12.92
N PRO A 109 9.10 0.24 11.64
CA PRO A 109 10.05 -0.28 10.65
C PRO A 109 11.51 -0.09 11.03
N TRP A 110 11.87 1.02 11.70
CA TRP A 110 13.23 1.19 12.26
C TRP A 110 13.56 0.28 13.45
N ALA A 111 12.55 -0.27 14.14
CA ALA A 111 12.76 -1.22 15.24
C ALA A 111 13.13 -2.62 14.74
N ARG A 112 12.77 -2.98 13.49
CA ARG A 112 13.05 -4.27 12.85
C ARG A 112 14.55 -4.53 12.68
N TRP A 113 15.34 -3.47 12.46
CA TRP A 113 16.79 -3.58 12.35
C TRP A 113 17.48 -3.97 13.66
N ARG A 114 16.82 -3.80 14.82
CA ARG A 114 17.37 -4.24 16.12
C ARG A 114 17.14 -5.72 16.41
N THR A 115 16.16 -6.38 15.78
CA THR A 115 15.87 -7.81 16.01
C THR A 115 16.54 -8.72 14.99
N ALA A 116 16.94 -8.20 13.82
CA ALA A 116 17.68 -8.97 12.80
C ALA A 116 19.17 -9.25 13.15
N GLY A 117 19.64 -8.83 14.34
CA GLY A 117 21.06 -8.80 14.71
C GLY A 117 21.48 -9.71 15.86
N LYS A 118 20.74 -10.76 16.21
CA LYS A 118 21.25 -11.81 17.11
C LYS A 118 21.60 -13.06 16.28
N PRO A 119 22.87 -13.29 15.93
CA PRO A 119 23.31 -14.64 15.61
C PRO A 119 23.09 -15.49 16.87
N GLU A 120 22.38 -16.61 16.72
CA GLU A 120 22.30 -17.64 17.75
C GLU A 120 23.73 -18.10 18.06
N ALA A 121 24.15 -17.90 19.31
CA ALA A 121 25.44 -18.31 19.84
C ALA A 121 25.34 -19.73 20.42
#